data_AF-A0A359LXD8-F1
#
_entry.id   AF-A0A359LXD8-F1
#
_cell.length_a   1.000
_cell.length_b   1.000
_cell.length_c   1.000
_cell.angle_alpha   90.00
_cell.angle_beta   90.00
_cell.angle_gamma   90.00
#
_symmetry.space_group_name_H-M   'P 1'
#
loop_
_entity.id
_entity.type
_entity.pdbx_description
1 polymer ?
#
loop_
_entity_poly.entity_id
_entity_poly.type
_entity_poly.pdbx_seq_one_letter_code
_entity_poly.pdbx_strand_id
1 'polypeptide(L)' 'AGKSSMLDMLFGLRAPSGGHVDIDDADLRDVILSDLRAQVALCRSEDVFQGTIADNIR' A
#
# COMPACT_ATOMS: atom_id res chain seq x y z
N ALA A 1 3.72 -15.83 -8.96
CA ALA A 1 4.56 -14.61 -8.86
C ALA A 1 3.69 -13.41 -9.22
N GLY A 2 3.88 -12.24 -8.60
CA GLY A 2 3.17 -11.00 -9.00
C GLY A 2 2.23 -10.38 -7.96
N LYS A 3 1.78 -11.14 -6.95
CA LYS A 3 0.89 -10.62 -5.88
C LYS A 3 1.50 -9.45 -5.13
N SER A 4 2.76 -9.58 -4.68
CA SER A 4 3.46 -8.50 -3.98
C SER A 4 3.59 -7.26 -4.86
N SER A 5 3.91 -7.44 -6.14
CA SER A 5 3.99 -6.33 -7.10
C SER A 5 2.64 -5.65 -7.34
N MET A 6 1.53 -6.39 -7.31
CA MET A 6 0.19 -5.81 -7.37
C MET A 6 -0.14 -5.02 -6.09
N LEU A 7 0.20 -5.55 -4.91
CA LEU A 7 0.00 -4.83 -3.65
C LEU A 7 0.86 -3.56 -3.57
N ASP A 8 2.10 -3.61 -4.06
CA ASP A 8 2.97 -2.43 -4.19
C ASP A 8 2.31 -1.37 -5.08
N MET A 9 1.67 -1.80 -6.18
CA MET A 9 0.96 -0.91 -7.07
C MET A 9 -0.27 -0.29 -6.39
N LEU A 10 -1.13 -1.10 -5.76
CA LEU A 10 -2.31 -0.60 -5.05
C LEU A 10 -1.97 0.36 -3.89
N PHE A 11 -0.80 0.21 -3.28
CA PHE A 11 -0.31 1.11 -2.21
C PHE A 11 0.51 2.31 -2.74
N GLY A 12 0.58 2.48 -4.06
CA GLY A 12 1.30 3.58 -4.72
C GLY A 12 2.82 3.55 -4.54
N LEU A 13 3.42 2.38 -4.26
CA LEU A 13 4.87 2.17 -4.23
C LEU A 13 5.46 1.97 -5.63
N ARG A 14 4.62 1.60 -6.60
CA ARG A 14 5.02 1.36 -7.98
C ARG A 14 3.93 1.84 -8.94
N ALA A 15 4.33 2.55 -9.99
CA ALA A 15 3.42 2.90 -11.07
C ALA A 15 3.14 1.70 -11.99
N PRO A 16 1.93 1.55 -12.56
CA PRO A 16 1.66 0.58 -13.61
C PRO A 16 2.53 0.85 -14.84
N SER A 17 3.12 -0.21 -15.41
CA SER A 17 3.86 -0.12 -16.67
C SER A 17 2.95 0.00 -17.90
N GLY A 18 1.65 -0.27 -17.73
CA GLY A 18 0.61 -0.12 -18.74
C GLY A 18 -0.77 -0.23 -18.10
N GLY A 19 -1.78 0.39 -18.73
CA GLY A 19 -3.12 0.53 -18.16
C GLY A 19 -3.20 1.62 -17.08
N HIS A 20 -4.19 1.49 -16.19
CA HIS A 20 -4.43 2.37 -15.05
C HIS A 20 -4.99 1.55 -13.87
N VAL A 21 -4.96 2.15 -12.69
CA VAL A 21 -5.58 1.64 -11.47
C VAL A 21 -6.41 2.78 -10.93
N ASP A 22 -7.71 2.59 -10.80
CA ASP A 22 -8.61 3.63 -10.33
C ASP A 22 -9.02 3.39 -8.88
N ILE A 23 -9.13 4.47 -8.12
CA ILE A 23 -9.75 4.53 -6.80
C ILE A 23 -10.83 5.60 -6.89
N ASP A 24 -12.10 5.20 -6.74
CA ASP A 24 -13.26 6.11 -6.84
C ASP A 24 -13.26 6.95 -8.12
N ASP A 25 -13.05 6.29 -9.27
CA ASP A 25 -12.95 6.89 -10.61
C ASP A 25 -11.78 7.86 -10.83
N ALA A 26 -10.87 7.99 -9.84
CA ALA A 26 -9.61 8.72 -9.98
C ALA A 26 -8.46 7.74 -10.24
N ASP A 27 -7.64 8.03 -11.26
CA ASP A 27 -6.40 7.27 -11.48
C ASP A 27 -5.51 7.41 -10.25
N LEU A 28 -4.97 6.31 -9.76
CA LEU A 28 -4.08 6.25 -8.62
C LEU A 28 -2.88 7.22 -8.73
N ARG A 29 -2.45 7.55 -9.96
CA ARG A 29 -1.37 8.51 -10.22
C ARG A 29 -1.76 9.96 -9.88
N ASP A 30 -3.05 10.25 -9.82
CA ASP A 30 -3.61 11.56 -9.50
C ASP A 30 -4.06 11.67 -8.02
N VAL A 31 -4.04 10.56 -7.28
CA VAL A 31 -4.40 10.52 -5.85
C VAL A 31 -3.23 11.01 -4.99
N ILE A 32 -3.53 11.83 -3.97
CA ILE A 32 -2.55 12.22 -2.96
C ILE A 32 -2.23 10.99 -2.10
N LEU A 33 -1.00 10.47 -2.23
CA LEU A 33 -0.59 9.23 -1.55
C LEU A 33 -0.69 9.28 -0.02
N SER A 34 -0.58 10.46 0.60
CA SER A 34 -0.80 10.59 2.06
C SER A 34 -2.23 10.26 2.45
N ASP A 35 -3.20 10.70 1.65
CA ASP A 35 -4.62 10.50 1.93
C ASP A 35 -5.01 9.05 1.69
N LEU A 36 -4.47 8.44 0.63
CA LEU A 36 -4.59 7.00 0.40
C LEU A 36 -4.05 6.19 1.59
N ARG A 37 -2.81 6.48 2.00
CA ARG A 37 -2.13 5.75 3.09
C ARG A 37 -2.69 6.04 4.48
N ALA A 38 -3.53 7.05 4.62
CA ALA A 38 -4.31 7.27 5.83
C ALA A 38 -5.53 6.34 5.92
N GLN A 39 -6.02 5.81 4.80
CA GLN A 39 -7.19 4.94 4.74
C GLN A 39 -6.86 3.45 4.64
N VAL A 40 -5.67 3.11 4.15
CA VAL A 40 -5.22 1.71 4.00
C VAL A 40 -3.83 1.50 4.57
N ALA A 41 -3.58 0.30 5.07
CA ALA A 41 -2.26 -0.15 5.51
C ALA A 41 -1.84 -1.40 4.73
N LEU A 42 -0.56 -1.49 4.39
CA LEU A 42 0.03 -2.65 3.73
C LEU A 42 0.89 -3.41 4.73
N CYS A 43 0.38 -4.52 5.25
CA CYS A 43 1.06 -5.34 6.27
C CYS A 43 1.86 -6.50 5.64
N ARG A 44 3.07 -6.70 6.14
CA ARG A 44 4.04 -7.71 5.69
C ARG A 44 4.69 -8.37 6.89
N SER A 45 5.33 -9.52 6.64
CA SER A 45 6.08 -10.22 7.69
C SER A 45 7.23 -9.38 8.24
N GLU A 46 7.82 -8.51 7.43
CA GLU A 46 8.86 -7.57 7.86
C GLU A 46 8.37 -6.41 8.76
N ASP A 47 7.04 -6.23 8.93
CA ASP A 47 6.49 -5.17 9.78
C ASP A 47 6.37 -5.58 11.26
N VAL A 48 6.77 -6.82 11.62
CA VAL A 48 6.83 -7.28 13.01
C VAL A 48 8.21 -7.01 13.58
N PHE A 49 8.27 -6.31 14.71
CA PHE A 49 9.52 -5.90 15.35
C PHE A 49 9.77 -6.64 16.66
N GLN A 50 11.05 -6.71 17.06
CA GLN A 50 11.43 -7.28 18.36
C GLN A 50 10.89 -6.39 19.49
N GLY A 51 9.98 -6.94 20.29
CA GLY A 51 9.32 -6.24 21.38
C GLY A 51 8.17 -7.06 21.95
N THR A 52 7.36 -6.44 22.79
CA THR A 52 6.12 -7.05 23.28
C THR A 52 5.03 -7.01 22.21
N ILE A 53 3.96 -7.78 22.42
CA ILE A 53 2.75 -7.66 21.59
C ILE A 53 2.19 -6.23 21.67
N ALA A 54 2.23 -5.61 22.85
CA ALA A 54 1.75 -4.23 23.02
C ALA A 54 2.57 -3.22 22.20
N ASP A 55 3.88 -3.45 22.06
CA ASP A 55 4.75 -2.59 21.24
C ASP A 55 4.43 -2.69 19.74
N ASN A 56 3.96 -3.85 19.27
CA ASN A 56 3.65 -4.10 17.86
C ASN A 56 2.21 -3.69 17.44
N ILE A 57 1.31 -3.42 18.39
CA ILE A 57 -0.10 -3.05 18.12
C ILE A 57 -0.36 -1.54 18.32
N ARG A 58 0.63 -0.79 18.80
CA ARG A 58 0.53 0.65 19.02
C ARG A 58 0.78 1.43 17.72
#